data_AF-A0A9P6BUS5-F1
#
_entry.id   AF-A0A9P6BUS5-F1
#
_cell.length_a   1.000
_cell.length_b   1.000
_cell.length_c   1.000
_cell.angle_alpha   90.00
_cell.angle_beta   90.00
_cell.angle_gamma   90.00
#
_symmetry.space_group_name_H-M   'P 1'
#
loop_
_entity.id
_entity.type
_entity.pdbx_description
1 polymer ?
#
loop_
_entity_poly.entity_id
_entity_poly.type
_entity_poly.pdbx_seq_one_letter_code
_entity_poly.pdbx_strand_id
1 'polypeptide(L)' 'LILLNGLDECDGKEAQCKIILLIGKFTLQYPTSPLIWLITSHPEPHIQDAFLEEELQLAYREMRVLVDSDRGHLDAEKYL' A
#
# COMPACT_ATOMS: atom_id res chain seq x y z
N LEU A 1 1.71 -2.27 14.45
CA LEU A 1 1.81 -2.46 13.00
C LEU A 1 0.63 -3.29 12.55
N ILE A 2 -0.13 -2.80 11.58
CA ILE A 2 -1.21 -3.52 10.92
C ILE A 2 -0.77 -3.71 9.47
N LEU A 3 -0.72 -4.96 9.02
CA LEU A 3 -0.39 -5.33 7.65
C LEU A 3 -1.69 -5.64 6.90
N LEU A 4 -1.92 -4.93 5.80
CA LEU A 4 -2.95 -5.24 4.84
C LEU A 4 -2.27 -5.75 3.57
N ASN A 5 -2.32 -7.06 3.38
CA ASN A 5 -1.67 -7.72 2.25
C ASN A 5 -2.66 -7.93 1.11
N GLY A 6 -2.26 -7.59 -0.12
CA GLY A 6 -3.07 -7.83 -1.33
C GLY A 6 -4.34 -6.97 -1.37
N LEU A 7 -4.22 -5.65 -1.18
CA LEU A 7 -5.38 -4.75 -1.25
C LEU A 7 -6.17 -4.91 -2.55
N ASP A 8 -5.48 -5.13 -3.66
CA ASP A 8 -6.05 -5.35 -5.00
C ASP A 8 -6.94 -6.60 -5.11
N GLU A 9 -6.85 -7.54 -4.16
CA GLU A 9 -7.72 -8.72 -4.08
C GLU A 9 -9.04 -8.44 -3.34
N CYS A 10 -9.23 -7.24 -2.79
CA CYS A 10 -10.46 -6.84 -2.09
C CYS A 10 -11.63 -6.62 -3.05
N ASP A 11 -12.86 -6.59 -2.53
CA ASP A 11 -14.16 -6.54 -3.23
C ASP A 11 -14.34 -5.31 -4.16
N GLY A 12 -13.62 -5.31 -5.27
CA GLY A 12 -13.67 -4.31 -6.32
C GLY A 12 -13.04 -2.96 -5.98
N LYS A 13 -12.92 -2.13 -7.01
CA LYS A 13 -12.22 -0.84 -6.98
C LYS A 13 -12.73 0.10 -5.88
N GLU A 14 -14.05 0.16 -5.70
CA GLU A 14 -14.66 1.07 -4.74
C GLU A 14 -14.28 0.71 -3.29
N ALA A 15 -14.26 -0.58 -2.94
CA ALA A 15 -13.84 -1.02 -1.61
C ALA A 15 -12.37 -0.71 -1.36
N GLN A 16 -11.52 -0.93 -2.36
CA GLN A 16 -10.08 -0.66 -2.30
C GLN A 16 -9.80 0.82 -2.06
N CYS A 17 -10.40 1.71 -2.86
CA CYS A 17 -10.29 3.17 -2.67
C CYS A 17 -10.82 3.60 -1.29
N LYS A 18 -11.95 3.04 -0.84
CA LYS A 18 -12.51 3.35 0.49
C LYS A 18 -11.58 2.96 1.62
N ILE A 19 -10.91 1.81 1.55
CA ILE A 19 -9.95 1.37 2.56
C ILE A 19 -8.77 2.35 2.64
N ILE A 20 -8.22 2.76 1.49
CA ILE A 20 -7.11 3.73 1.42
C ILE A 20 -7.53 5.05 2.07
N LEU A 21 -8.68 5.59 1.68
CA LEU A 21 -9.18 6.86 2.20
C LEU A 21 -9.48 6.79 3.70
N LEU A 22 -10.06 5.68 4.17
CA LEU A 22 -10.36 5.48 5.58
C LEU A 22 -9.09 5.48 6.43
N ILE A 23 -8.08 4.70 6.04
CA ILE A 23 -6.81 4.59 6.75
C ILE A 23 -6.05 5.92 6.70
N GLY A 24 -5.99 6.55 5.53
CA GLY A 24 -5.32 7.83 5.32
C GLY A 24 -5.93 8.93 6.19
N LYS A 25 -7.26 9.08 6.17
CA LYS A 25 -7.98 10.06 6.99
C LYS A 25 -7.81 9.79 8.49
N PHE A 26 -7.87 8.53 8.92
CA PHE A 26 -7.61 8.17 10.31
C PHE A 26 -6.19 8.59 10.74
N THR A 27 -5.19 8.34 9.91
CA THR A 27 -3.78 8.66 10.19
C THR A 27 -3.58 10.17 10.33
N LEU A 28 -4.23 10.97 9.50
CA LEU A 28 -4.18 12.44 9.58
C LEU A 28 -4.97 12.99 10.77
N GLN A 29 -6.14 12.41 11.05
CA GLN A 29 -7.00 12.84 12.15
C GLN A 29 -6.39 12.54 13.52
N TYR A 30 -5.63 11.45 13.63
CA TYR A 30 -5.02 10.99 14.88
C TYR A 30 -3.51 10.80 14.73
N PRO A 31 -2.72 11.88 14.55
CA PRO A 31 -1.28 11.79 14.26
C PRO A 31 -0.46 11.24 15.43
N THR A 32 -1.02 11.22 16.65
CA THR A 32 -0.39 10.63 17.84
C THR A 32 -0.81 9.18 18.08
N SER A 33 -1.64 8.61 17.21
CA SER A 33 -2.03 7.21 17.28
C SER A 33 -0.80 6.31 17.14
N PRO A 34 -0.67 5.26 17.96
CA PRO A 34 0.45 4.31 17.85
C PRO A 34 0.31 3.35 16.67
N LEU A 35 -0.75 3.48 15.85
CA LEU A 35 -1.00 2.59 14.72
C LEU A 35 -0.12 2.95 13.52
N ILE A 36 0.61 1.94 13.05
CA ILE A 36 1.40 2.00 11.80
C ILE A 36 0.74 1.06 10.81
N TRP A 37 0.51 1.53 9.59
CA TRP A 37 -0.11 0.79 8.51
C TRP A 37 0.93 0.44 7.45
N LEU A 38 0.93 -0.81 7.00
CA LEU A 38 1.67 -1.26 5.83
C LEU A 38 0.66 -1.91 4.88
N ILE A 39 0.53 -1.33 3.68
CA ILE A 39 -0.38 -1.80 2.65
C ILE A 39 0.47 -2.34 1.50
N THR A 40 0.21 -3.57 1.07
CA THR A 40 0.81 -4.15 -0.13
C THR A 40 -0.28 -4.40 -1.16
N SER A 41 0.04 -4.13 -2.43
CA SER A 41 -0.88 -4.40 -3.54
C SER A 41 -0.14 -4.46 -4.87
N HIS A 42 -0.79 -5.00 -5.89
CA HIS A 42 -0.45 -4.68 -7.26
C HIS A 42 -0.66 -3.19 -7.55
N PRO A 43 0.10 -2.58 -8.47
CA PRO A 43 0.02 -1.16 -8.79
C PRO A 43 -1.16 -0.87 -9.74
N GLU A 44 -2.39 -1.17 -9.31
CA GLU A 44 -3.58 -0.86 -10.10
C GLU A 44 -3.81 0.67 -10.18
N PRO A 45 -4.21 1.24 -11.33
CA PRO A 45 -4.32 2.69 -11.49
C PRO A 45 -5.20 3.37 -10.45
N HIS A 46 -6.38 2.83 -10.13
CA HIS A 46 -7.29 3.44 -9.14
C HIS A 46 -6.77 3.35 -7.70
N ILE A 47 -5.90 2.38 -7.39
CA ILE A 47 -5.19 2.32 -6.10
C ILE A 47 -4.17 3.45 -6.04
N GLN A 48 -3.38 3.63 -7.10
CA GLN A 48 -2.40 4.72 -7.17
C GLN A 48 -3.09 6.09 -7.09
N ASP A 49 -4.14 6.30 -7.87
CA ASP A 49 -4.93 7.54 -7.87
C ASP A 49 -5.51 7.84 -6.48
N ALA A 50 -6.00 6.84 -5.76
CA ALA A 50 -6.55 7.02 -4.42
C ALA A 50 -5.51 7.50 -3.40
N PHE A 51 -4.23 7.12 -3.55
CA PHE A 51 -3.14 7.66 -2.73
C PHE A 51 -2.71 9.06 -3.15
N LEU A 52 -2.98 9.46 -4.40
CA LEU A 52 -2.60 10.78 -4.92
C LEU A 52 -3.52 11.92 -4.46
N GLU A 53 -4.65 11.61 -3.82
CA GLU A 53 -5.54 12.57 -3.19
C GLU A 53 -4.75 13.56 -2.30
N GLU A 54 -4.99 14.87 -2.51
CA GLU A 54 -4.19 15.94 -1.93
C GLU A 54 -4.10 15.85 -0.40
N GLU A 55 -5.21 15.45 0.23
CA GLU A 55 -5.30 15.24 1.68
C GLU A 55 -4.32 14.18 2.18
N LEU A 56 -4.01 13.15 1.38
CA LEU A 56 -3.24 11.99 1.81
C LEU A 56 -1.74 12.10 1.59
N GLN A 57 -1.25 13.07 0.82
CA GLN A 57 0.16 13.23 0.47
C GLN A 57 1.12 13.26 1.69
N LEU A 58 0.64 13.72 2.84
CA LEU A 58 1.41 13.77 4.09
C LEU A 58 1.32 12.49 4.93
N ALA A 59 0.37 11.60 4.62
CA ALA A 59 0.01 10.44 5.44
C ALA A 59 0.72 9.13 5.04
N TYR A 60 1.34 9.07 3.86
CA TYR A 60 1.94 7.83 3.36
C TYR A 60 3.37 7.98 2.83
N ARG A 61 4.01 6.82 2.67
CA ARG A 61 5.25 6.63 1.94
C ARG A 61 5.07 5.45 1.00
N GLU A 62 5.50 5.59 -0.24
CA GLU A 62 5.46 4.54 -1.25
C GLU A 62 6.81 3.82 -1.31
N MET A 63 6.79 2.50 -1.41
CA MET A 63 7.95 1.69 -1.74
C MET A 63 7.58 0.76 -2.88
N ARG A 64 8.31 0.84 -3.99
CA ARG A 64 8.14 -0.06 -5.14
C ARG A 64 9.15 -1.18 -5.07
N VAL A 65 8.66 -2.41 -5.09
CA VAL A 65 9.49 -3.61 -5.17
C VAL A 65 9.52 -4.07 -6.62
N LEU A 66 10.69 -4.03 -7.24
CA LEU A 66 10.88 -4.53 -8.61
C LEU A 66 11.08 -6.04 -8.56
N VAL A 67 10.28 -6.77 -9.34
CA VAL A 67 10.38 -8.24 -9.44
C VAL A 67 11.69 -8.67 -10.12
N ASP A 68 12.19 -7.84 -11.05
CA ASP A 68 13.36 -8.15 -11.87
C ASP A 68 14.55 -7.28 -11.46
N SER A 69 15.10 -7.55 -10.27
CA SER A 69 16.47 -7.14 -9.98
C SER A 69 17.37 -8.34 -10.28
N ASP A 70 18.43 -8.15 -11.05
CA ASP A 70 19.39 -9.20 -11.41
C ASP A 70 19.87 -10.03 -10.20
N ARG A 71 19.83 -9.45 -9.00
CA ARG A 71 20.21 -10.10 -7.73
C ARG A 71 19.08 -10.87 -7.06
N GLY A 72 17.83 -10.40 -7.14
CA GLY A 72 16.69 -11.04 -6.48
C GLY A 72 16.31 -12.38 -7.09
N HIS A 73 16.50 -12.52 -8.41
CA HIS A 73 16.26 -13.78 -9.11
C HIS A 73 17.26 -14.88 -8.68
N LEU A 74 18.55 -14.53 -8.61
CA LEU A 74 19.62 -15.46 -8.21
C LEU A 74 19.44 -15.99 -6.77
N ASP A 75 18.91 -15.17 -5.86
CA ASP A 75 18.64 -15.58 -4.48
C ASP A 75 17.43 -16.52 -4.38
N ALA A 76 16.38 -16.32 -5.18
CA ALA A 76 15.21 -17.18 -5.19
C ALA A 76 15.52 -18.56 -5.80
N GLU A 77 16.24 -18.61 -6.92
CA GLU A 77 16.66 -19.87 -7.56
C GLU A 77 17.62 -20.70 -6.71
N LYS A 78 18.35 -20.07 -5.77
CA LYS A 78 19.24 -20.80 -4.85
C LYS A 78 18.49 -21.72 -3.88
N TYR A 79 17.21 -21.44 -3.61
CA TYR A 79 16.39 -22.17 -2.64
C TYR A 79 15.15 -22.85 -3.26
N LEU A 80 15.03 -22.85 -4.59
CA LEU A 80 14.05 -23.61 -5.39
C LEU A 80 14.72 -24.85 -5.98
#